data_AF-A0A956K8F7-F1
#
_entry.id   AF-A0A956K8F7-F1
#
_cell.length_a   1.000
_cell.length_b   1.000
_cell.length_c   1.000
_cell.angle_alpha   90.00
_cell.angle_beta   90.00
_cell.angle_gamma   90.00
#
_symmetry.space_group_name_H-M   'P 1'
#
loop_
_entity.id
_entity.type
_entity.pdbx_description
1 polymer ?
#
loop_
_entity_poly.entity_id
_entity_poly.type
_entity_poly.pdbx_seq_one_letter_code
_entity_poly.pdbx_strand_id
1 'polypeptide(L)'
;MNLQVPHRTLASLALATAALVGLSACPGDSGDGSSEDVGSEDTTTETTTDGTADTTTDTTETTTDTSTDTTTDTTETTTDTTTGEQPPGCECVVDDPGVEDVPTPPSPLICGDDLCPMLVANYDFDLNDYALENPEDLECVLTALRDRTPGVIRWVDDDGGQFTDYGYILIAEDGSAIRRNWGAQDLSYVVSPAELGSLHLPMVYEDCLVLDMDMDKYFCAKQHLASVDLVCDEGWEYTSI
;
A
#
# COMPACT_ATOMS: atom_id res chain seq x y z
N MET A 1 -5.08 48.51 -2.54
CA MET A 1 -3.74 47.90 -2.42
C MET A 1 -3.77 46.61 -3.20
N ASN A 2 -3.11 46.60 -4.37
CA ASN A 2 -3.04 45.44 -5.27
C ASN A 2 -1.88 44.55 -4.83
N LEU A 3 -2.18 43.31 -4.46
CA LEU A 3 -1.17 42.28 -4.19
C LEU A 3 -1.09 41.36 -5.41
N GLN A 4 -0.01 41.53 -6.18
CA GLN A 4 0.37 40.64 -7.28
C GLN A 4 0.82 39.29 -6.73
N VAL A 5 0.21 38.21 -7.24
CA VAL A 5 0.65 36.83 -7.03
C VAL A 5 1.70 36.48 -8.09
N PRO A 6 2.91 36.01 -7.73
CA PRO A 6 3.87 35.55 -8.71
C PRO A 6 3.56 34.12 -9.18
N HIS A 7 3.34 33.97 -10.48
CA HIS A 7 3.37 32.69 -11.18
C HIS A 7 4.76 32.04 -11.05
N ARG A 8 4.82 30.82 -10.53
CA ARG A 8 6.01 29.97 -10.63
C ARG A 8 5.93 29.10 -11.88
N THR A 9 6.93 29.29 -12.72
CA THR A 9 7.19 28.64 -14.01
C THR A 9 7.53 27.16 -13.79
N LEU A 10 6.87 26.27 -14.53
CA LEU A 10 7.23 24.85 -14.64
C LEU A 10 8.52 24.75 -15.48
N ALA A 11 9.58 24.20 -14.89
CA ALA A 11 10.81 23.84 -15.61
C ALA A 11 10.71 22.38 -16.05
N SER A 12 10.54 22.17 -17.36
CA SER A 12 10.73 20.88 -18.01
C SER A 12 12.19 20.43 -17.86
N LEU A 13 12.42 19.26 -17.26
CA LEU A 13 13.72 18.59 -17.34
C LEU A 13 13.66 17.53 -18.45
N ALA A 14 14.61 17.64 -19.37
CA ALA A 14 14.73 16.80 -20.56
C ALA A 14 15.42 15.47 -20.23
N LEU A 15 14.90 14.40 -20.84
CA LEU A 15 15.52 13.09 -20.96
C LEU A 15 16.87 13.20 -21.68
N ALA A 16 17.94 12.66 -21.08
CA ALA A 16 19.22 12.44 -21.75
C ALA A 16 19.45 10.94 -21.91
N THR A 17 19.19 10.44 -23.12
CA THR A 17 19.52 9.08 -23.56
C THR A 17 21.02 9.02 -23.85
N ALA A 18 21.75 8.16 -23.14
CA ALA A 18 23.14 7.84 -23.47
C ALA A 18 23.25 6.33 -23.77
N ALA A 19 23.32 6.01 -25.06
CA ALA A 19 23.71 4.68 -25.53
C ALA A 19 25.24 4.55 -25.45
N LEU A 20 25.72 3.44 -24.89
CA LEU A 20 27.13 3.03 -25.00
C LEU A 20 27.20 1.55 -25.40
N VAL A 21 27.66 1.37 -26.63
CA VAL A 21 28.04 0.10 -27.23
C VAL A 21 29.41 -0.30 -26.70
N GLY A 22 29.55 -1.54 -26.24
CA GLY A 22 30.84 -2.13 -25.87
C GLY A 22 30.85 -3.63 -26.11
N LEU A 23 31.38 -4.04 -27.26
CA LEU A 23 31.70 -5.44 -27.57
C LEU A 23 32.91 -5.92 -26.74
N SER A 24 32.80 -7.10 -26.13
CA SER A 24 33.93 -8.01 -26.00
C SER A 24 33.46 -9.46 -26.11
N ALA A 25 34.02 -10.14 -27.10
CA ALA A 25 33.88 -11.56 -27.33
C ALA A 25 34.85 -12.33 -26.42
N CYS A 26 34.45 -13.51 -25.95
CA CYS A 26 35.35 -14.65 -25.77
C CYS A 26 34.58 -15.97 -26.04
N PRO A 27 35.23 -16.98 -26.64
CA PRO A 27 34.57 -18.13 -27.27
C PRO A 27 34.61 -19.43 -26.45
N GLY A 28 33.60 -20.28 -26.67
CA GLY A 28 33.73 -21.75 -26.71
C GLY A 28 33.55 -22.52 -25.41
N ASP A 29 32.63 -23.50 -25.40
CA ASP A 29 32.84 -24.96 -25.21
C ASP A 29 31.48 -25.63 -24.91
N SER A 30 30.83 -26.27 -25.90
CA SER A 30 30.76 -27.73 -26.15
C SER A 30 29.89 -28.55 -25.17
N GLY A 31 28.85 -29.23 -25.71
CA GLY A 31 28.11 -30.33 -25.09
C GLY A 31 26.59 -30.12 -25.15
N ASP A 32 25.91 -30.44 -26.25
CA ASP A 32 25.40 -31.76 -26.67
C ASP A 32 24.30 -32.35 -25.76
N GLY A 33 23.13 -32.61 -26.34
CA GLY A 33 22.04 -33.35 -25.70
C GLY A 33 20.62 -33.00 -26.14
N SER A 34 20.20 -33.52 -27.30
CA SER A 34 18.82 -33.94 -27.72
C SER A 34 17.62 -33.04 -27.35
N SER A 35 16.98 -32.32 -28.28
CA SER A 35 16.03 -32.77 -29.33
C SER A 35 14.83 -33.56 -28.82
N GLU A 36 13.60 -32.99 -28.94
CA GLU A 36 12.36 -33.43 -29.66
C GLU A 36 11.34 -32.27 -29.44
N ASP A 37 11.02 -31.36 -30.36
CA ASP A 37 10.24 -31.42 -31.63
C ASP A 37 8.80 -31.95 -31.52
N VAL A 38 7.86 -31.01 -31.32
CA VAL A 38 6.45 -31.00 -31.77
C VAL A 38 5.97 -29.53 -31.62
N GLY A 39 5.75 -28.73 -32.67
CA GLY A 39 4.60 -28.78 -33.60
C GLY A 39 3.29 -28.44 -32.86
N SER A 40 2.36 -27.59 -33.29
CA SER A 40 2.09 -26.75 -34.46
C SER A 40 0.78 -25.98 -34.12
N GLU A 41 0.36 -25.06 -34.99
CA GLU A 41 -0.99 -24.43 -35.09
C GLU A 41 -1.17 -23.19 -34.17
N ASP A 42 -1.10 -21.95 -34.66
CA ASP A 42 -1.96 -21.26 -35.64
C ASP A 42 -3.46 -21.37 -35.30
N THR A 43 -4.00 -20.37 -34.61
CA THR A 43 -5.42 -20.00 -34.73
C THR A 43 -5.59 -18.53 -34.40
N THR A 44 -5.78 -17.75 -35.48
CA THR A 44 -6.37 -16.42 -35.46
C THR A 44 -7.87 -16.56 -35.15
N THR A 45 -8.42 -15.74 -34.24
CA THR A 45 -9.86 -15.50 -34.20
C THR A 45 -10.11 -14.04 -33.86
N GLU A 46 -10.50 -13.28 -34.88
CA GLU A 46 -11.19 -12.02 -34.75
C GLU A 46 -12.60 -12.27 -34.17
N THR A 47 -13.06 -11.43 -33.25
CA THR A 47 -14.49 -11.24 -33.03
C THR A 47 -14.77 -9.76 -32.85
N THR A 48 -15.34 -9.19 -33.91
CA THR A 48 -16.05 -7.92 -33.93
C THR A 48 -17.37 -8.09 -33.19
N THR A 49 -17.67 -7.20 -32.23
CA THR A 49 -19.05 -6.93 -31.82
C THR A 49 -19.27 -5.43 -31.79
N ASP A 50 -20.03 -4.99 -32.79
CA ASP A 50 -20.70 -3.71 -32.90
C ASP A 50 -21.94 -3.72 -31.98
N GLY A 51 -22.25 -2.58 -31.35
CA GLY A 51 -23.24 -2.51 -30.28
C GLY A 51 -23.60 -1.08 -29.89
N THR A 52 -24.07 -0.32 -30.88
CA THR A 52 -24.76 0.97 -30.72
C THR A 52 -26.00 0.85 -29.83
N ALA A 53 -26.14 1.73 -28.85
CA ALA A 53 -27.43 2.21 -28.35
C ALA A 53 -27.30 3.59 -27.68
N ASP A 54 -27.57 4.63 -28.47
CA ASP A 54 -28.10 5.91 -28.00
C ASP A 54 -29.42 5.68 -27.26
N THR A 55 -29.60 6.29 -26.08
CA THR A 55 -30.91 6.80 -25.65
C THR A 55 -30.72 7.94 -24.64
N THR A 56 -30.95 9.14 -25.15
CA THR A 56 -31.36 10.38 -24.47
C THR A 56 -32.66 10.16 -23.69
N THR A 57 -32.78 10.73 -22.48
CA THR A 57 -34.06 11.31 -21.99
C THR A 57 -33.83 12.41 -20.95
N ASP A 58 -34.44 13.53 -21.29
CA ASP A 58 -34.78 14.78 -20.58
C ASP A 58 -34.75 14.89 -19.04
N THR A 59 -34.14 16.01 -18.63
CA THR A 59 -34.78 17.20 -18.03
C THR A 59 -36.07 17.00 -17.22
N THR A 60 -36.03 17.33 -15.92
CA THR A 60 -37.11 18.11 -15.27
C THR A 60 -36.54 18.89 -14.08
N GLU A 61 -36.50 20.22 -14.23
CA GLU A 61 -36.43 21.18 -13.14
C GLU A 61 -37.72 21.10 -12.31
N THR A 62 -37.63 21.19 -10.98
CA THR A 62 -38.69 21.79 -10.16
C THR A 62 -38.07 22.50 -8.98
N THR A 63 -38.18 23.82 -9.02
CA THR A 63 -38.07 24.79 -7.93
C THR A 63 -39.17 24.58 -6.89
N THR A 64 -38.89 24.90 -5.62
CA THR A 64 -39.62 25.90 -4.79
C THR A 64 -39.42 25.66 -3.29
N ASP A 65 -38.70 26.60 -2.68
CA ASP A 65 -38.92 27.31 -1.41
C ASP A 65 -39.30 26.63 -0.08
N THR A 66 -38.45 26.95 0.90
CA THR A 66 -38.75 27.56 2.22
C THR A 66 -39.54 26.75 3.25
N SER A 67 -38.86 26.40 4.36
CA SER A 67 -39.15 27.03 5.66
C SER A 67 -38.07 26.73 6.70
N THR A 68 -37.61 27.81 7.32
CA THR A 68 -36.77 27.86 8.51
C THR A 68 -37.63 27.48 9.72
N ASP A 69 -37.29 26.42 10.42
CA ASP A 69 -37.71 26.24 11.82
C ASP A 69 -36.46 25.99 12.68
N THR A 70 -36.05 27.06 13.35
CA THR A 70 -35.06 27.05 14.41
C THR A 70 -35.69 26.38 15.63
N THR A 71 -35.40 25.09 15.83
CA THR A 71 -35.69 24.42 17.10
C THR A 71 -34.37 24.27 17.85
N THR A 72 -34.19 25.13 18.85
CA THR A 72 -33.15 25.00 19.85
C THR A 72 -33.52 23.83 20.76
N ASP A 73 -33.04 22.63 20.43
CA ASP A 73 -32.94 21.54 21.39
C ASP A 73 -31.48 21.42 21.80
N THR A 74 -31.20 21.94 22.99
CA THR A 74 -30.02 21.60 23.78
C THR A 74 -30.23 20.17 24.25
N THR A 75 -29.80 19.20 23.46
CA THR A 75 -29.66 17.82 23.91
C THR A 75 -28.22 17.58 24.33
N GLU A 76 -28.10 17.08 25.54
CA GLU A 76 -26.89 16.76 26.26
C GLU A 76 -25.89 16.00 25.37
N THR A 77 -24.65 16.48 25.31
CA THR A 77 -23.51 15.66 24.89
C THR A 77 -23.28 14.64 26.00
N THR A 78 -24.07 13.56 26.01
CA THR A 78 -23.60 12.30 26.57
C THR A 78 -22.44 11.87 25.68
N THR A 79 -21.24 11.88 26.25
CA THR A 79 -20.10 11.14 25.70
C THR A 79 -20.43 9.67 25.85
N ASP A 80 -21.30 9.18 24.98
CA ASP A 80 -21.45 7.76 24.74
C ASP A 80 -20.14 7.32 24.11
N THR A 81 -19.31 6.62 24.89
CA THR A 81 -18.28 5.73 24.37
C THR A 81 -19.02 4.56 23.70
N THR A 82 -19.67 4.85 22.58
CA THR A 82 -20.05 3.83 21.61
C THR A 82 -18.76 3.17 21.19
N THR A 83 -18.63 1.87 21.47
CA THR A 83 -17.85 0.97 20.62
C THR A 83 -18.42 1.19 19.21
N GLY A 84 -17.79 2.11 18.47
CA GLY A 84 -18.30 2.60 17.21
C GLY A 84 -18.49 1.43 16.29
N GLU A 85 -19.65 1.36 15.64
CA GLU A 85 -19.85 0.41 14.56
C GLU A 85 -18.78 0.74 13.51
N GLN A 86 -17.78 -0.12 13.43
CA GLN A 86 -16.63 0.07 12.56
C GLN A 86 -17.13 0.17 11.11
N PRO A 87 -16.59 1.11 10.30
CA PRO A 87 -17.05 1.25 8.93
C PRO A 87 -16.95 -0.08 8.14
N PRO A 88 -17.85 -0.33 7.18
CA PRO A 88 -17.79 -1.55 6.36
C PRO A 88 -16.42 -1.71 5.69
N GLY A 89 -15.86 -2.91 5.74
CA GLY A 89 -14.53 -3.22 5.18
C GLY A 89 -13.37 -2.95 6.15
N CYS A 90 -13.65 -2.44 7.36
CA CYS A 90 -12.63 -2.20 8.38
C CYS A 90 -12.58 -3.27 9.47
N GLU A 91 -13.41 -4.32 9.40
CA GLU A 91 -13.67 -5.33 10.43
C GLU A 91 -12.42 -6.02 11.01
N CYS A 92 -11.31 -5.94 10.29
CA CYS A 92 -10.08 -6.62 10.59
C CYS A 92 -8.98 -5.75 11.21
N VAL A 93 -9.23 -4.47 11.50
CA VAL A 93 -8.21 -3.58 12.06
C VAL A 93 -7.83 -3.97 13.49
N VAL A 94 -6.60 -3.64 13.88
CA VAL A 94 -6.10 -3.78 15.25
C VAL A 94 -6.69 -2.69 16.14
N ASP A 95 -7.29 -3.08 17.26
CA ASP A 95 -7.81 -2.15 18.27
C ASP A 95 -6.70 -1.55 19.17
N ASP A 96 -7.00 -0.38 19.76
CA ASP A 96 -6.19 0.24 20.83
C ASP A 96 -6.05 -0.74 22.01
N PRO A 97 -4.82 -1.08 22.46
CA PRO A 97 -4.61 -1.97 23.60
C PRO A 97 -5.24 -1.47 24.92
N GLY A 98 -5.65 -0.21 24.98
CA GLY A 98 -6.48 0.35 26.05
C GLY A 98 -5.70 0.68 27.31
N VAL A 99 -5.52 1.98 27.59
CA VAL A 99 -5.22 2.65 28.89
C VAL A 99 -4.24 1.99 29.88
N GLU A 100 -3.40 1.05 29.47
CA GLU A 100 -2.32 0.58 30.33
C GLU A 100 -1.21 1.65 30.31
N ASP A 101 -0.72 2.05 31.49
CA ASP A 101 0.31 3.08 31.69
C ASP A 101 1.68 2.72 31.04
N VAL A 102 1.74 1.66 30.24
CA VAL A 102 2.92 1.14 29.58
C VAL A 102 2.71 1.20 28.07
N PRO A 103 3.68 1.75 27.30
CA PRO A 103 3.62 1.68 25.85
C PRO A 103 3.62 0.21 25.43
N THR A 104 2.46 -0.28 24.98
CA THR A 104 2.29 -1.64 24.49
C THR A 104 2.06 -1.61 22.99
N PRO A 105 2.62 -2.58 22.23
CA PRO A 105 2.35 -2.67 20.82
C PRO A 105 0.84 -2.91 20.60
N PRO A 106 0.30 -2.50 19.43
CA PRO A 106 -1.06 -2.83 19.05
C PRO A 106 -1.33 -4.33 19.15
N SER A 107 -2.59 -4.68 19.42
CA SER A 107 -3.03 -6.09 19.47
C SER A 107 -2.76 -6.83 18.15
N PRO A 108 -2.72 -8.17 18.14
CA PRO A 108 -2.66 -8.90 16.87
C PRO A 108 -3.88 -8.59 15.99
N LEU A 109 -3.67 -8.62 14.67
CA LEU A 109 -4.75 -8.48 13.70
C LEU A 109 -5.82 -9.55 13.94
N ILE A 110 -7.10 -9.15 13.87
CA ILE A 110 -8.21 -10.03 14.28
C ILE A 110 -8.55 -11.04 13.17
N CYS A 111 -8.10 -10.82 11.93
CA CYS A 111 -8.42 -11.66 10.78
C CYS A 111 -7.24 -11.88 9.83
N GLY A 112 -7.32 -12.95 9.03
CA GLY A 112 -6.38 -13.28 7.97
C GLY A 112 -5.18 -14.13 8.43
N ASP A 113 -4.74 -15.00 7.53
CA ASP A 113 -3.52 -15.79 7.71
C ASP A 113 -2.31 -15.06 7.11
N ASP A 114 -1.14 -15.22 7.70
CA ASP A 114 0.10 -14.66 7.16
C ASP A 114 0.47 -15.37 5.83
N LEU A 115 0.69 -14.57 4.78
CA LEU A 115 1.03 -15.05 3.43
C LEU A 115 2.51 -15.39 3.28
N CYS A 116 3.35 -14.59 3.94
CA CYS A 116 4.80 -14.69 3.89
C CYS A 116 5.34 -14.66 5.32
N PRO A 117 6.56 -15.16 5.55
CA PRO A 117 7.29 -14.82 6.76
C PRO A 117 7.37 -13.30 6.96
N MET A 118 7.53 -12.88 8.21
CA MET A 118 7.65 -11.47 8.55
C MET A 118 8.89 -10.86 7.86
N LEU A 119 8.68 -9.80 7.10
CA LEU A 119 9.76 -9.10 6.41
C LEU A 119 10.53 -8.22 7.40
N VAL A 120 11.79 -8.53 7.64
CA VAL A 120 12.64 -7.79 8.61
C VAL A 120 13.72 -7.01 7.87
N ALA A 121 13.68 -5.68 8.00
CA ALA A 121 14.72 -4.76 7.60
C ALA A 121 15.42 -4.21 8.84
N ASN A 122 16.74 -4.13 8.81
CA ASN A 122 17.54 -3.57 9.90
C ASN A 122 18.49 -2.52 9.34
N TYR A 123 18.51 -1.35 9.95
CA TYR A 123 19.51 -0.33 9.72
C TYR A 123 20.72 -0.58 10.62
N ASP A 124 21.89 -0.71 10.02
CA ASP A 124 23.16 -0.77 10.72
C ASP A 124 23.78 0.64 10.74
N PHE A 125 23.78 1.28 11.92
CA PHE A 125 24.38 2.60 12.12
C PHE A 125 25.89 2.63 11.90
N ASP A 126 26.60 1.53 12.20
CA ASP A 126 28.06 1.47 12.07
C ASP A 126 28.46 1.39 10.60
N LEU A 127 27.64 0.71 9.79
CA LEU A 127 27.85 0.59 8.34
C LEU A 127 27.13 1.69 7.54
N ASN A 128 26.19 2.41 8.17
CA ASN A 128 25.29 3.36 7.52
C ASN A 128 24.60 2.71 6.31
N ASP A 129 24.06 1.52 6.53
CA ASP A 129 23.48 0.66 5.49
C ASP A 129 22.25 -0.07 6.02
N TYR A 130 21.32 -0.41 5.13
CA TYR A 130 20.18 -1.25 5.46
C TYR A 130 20.40 -2.67 4.94
N ALA A 131 20.05 -3.65 5.77
CA ALA A 131 20.07 -5.05 5.38
C ALA A 131 18.70 -5.70 5.65
N LEU A 132 18.23 -6.46 4.68
CA LEU A 132 17.15 -7.41 4.92
C LEU A 132 17.72 -8.64 5.61
N GLU A 133 17.02 -9.13 6.64
CA GLU A 133 17.41 -10.38 7.31
C GLU A 133 17.35 -11.56 6.34
N ASN A 134 16.32 -11.57 5.48
CA ASN A 134 16.13 -12.59 4.46
C ASN A 134 15.53 -11.98 3.16
N PRO A 135 16.32 -11.84 2.09
CA PRO A 135 15.83 -11.30 0.82
C PRO A 135 14.73 -12.15 0.13
N GLU A 136 14.67 -13.46 0.40
CA GLU A 136 13.63 -14.33 -0.19
C GLU A 136 12.22 -13.97 0.33
N ASP A 137 12.12 -13.44 1.55
CA ASP A 137 10.85 -13.01 2.13
C ASP A 137 10.30 -11.79 1.38
N LEU A 138 11.16 -10.92 0.87
CA LEU A 138 10.77 -9.78 0.03
C LEU A 138 10.20 -10.24 -1.31
N GLU A 139 10.77 -11.27 -1.94
CA GLU A 139 10.24 -11.84 -3.19
C GLU A 139 8.86 -12.46 -2.97
N CYS A 140 8.63 -13.12 -1.83
CA CYS A 140 7.31 -13.60 -1.43
C CYS A 140 6.31 -12.44 -1.33
N VAL A 141 6.68 -11.38 -0.60
CA VAL A 141 5.83 -10.21 -0.39
C VAL A 141 5.45 -9.54 -1.72
N LEU A 142 6.43 -9.26 -2.57
CA LEU A 142 6.19 -8.63 -3.87
C LEU A 142 5.33 -9.51 -4.78
N THR A 143 5.52 -10.84 -4.74
CA THR A 143 4.69 -11.80 -5.48
C THR A 143 3.25 -11.79 -4.97
N ALA A 144 3.04 -11.82 -3.66
CA ALA A 144 1.72 -11.79 -3.04
C ALA A 144 0.97 -10.49 -3.37
N LEU A 145 1.66 -9.34 -3.34
CA LEU A 145 1.12 -8.03 -3.73
C LEU A 145 0.75 -7.97 -5.22
N ARG A 146 1.65 -8.44 -6.10
CA ARG A 146 1.41 -8.53 -7.55
C ARG A 146 0.16 -9.36 -7.85
N ASP A 147 0.07 -10.53 -7.24
CA ASP A 147 -0.97 -11.51 -7.51
C ASP A 147 -2.26 -11.21 -6.72
N ARG A 148 -2.24 -10.17 -5.87
CA ARG A 148 -3.34 -9.77 -4.98
C ARG A 148 -3.86 -10.95 -4.17
N THR A 149 -2.93 -11.74 -3.64
CA THR A 149 -3.26 -12.96 -2.90
C THR A 149 -3.93 -12.56 -1.59
N PRO A 150 -5.16 -13.03 -1.28
CA PRO A 150 -5.83 -12.66 -0.04
C PRO A 150 -5.11 -13.20 1.19
N GLY A 151 -4.86 -12.35 2.18
CA GLY A 151 -4.14 -12.69 3.41
C GLY A 151 -3.33 -11.51 3.95
N VAL A 152 -2.46 -11.76 4.93
CA VAL A 152 -1.71 -10.73 5.66
C VAL A 152 -0.24 -10.77 5.31
N ILE A 153 0.35 -9.60 5.07
CA ILE A 153 1.79 -9.40 4.99
C ILE A 153 2.20 -8.48 6.14
N ARG A 154 3.29 -8.81 6.82
CA ARG A 154 3.81 -8.06 7.97
C ARG A 154 5.26 -7.67 7.76
N TRP A 155 5.66 -6.54 8.32
CA TRP A 155 7.05 -6.11 8.31
C TRP A 155 7.48 -5.50 9.65
N VAL A 156 8.79 -5.48 9.83
CA VAL A 156 9.51 -4.75 10.88
C VAL A 156 10.71 -4.07 10.25
N ASP A 157 10.91 -2.80 10.60
CA ASP A 157 11.99 -1.94 10.18
C ASP A 157 12.67 -1.42 11.45
N ASP A 158 13.80 -2.02 11.83
CA ASP A 158 14.58 -1.60 12.99
C ASP A 158 15.62 -0.57 12.56
N ASP A 159 15.41 0.70 12.90
CA ASP A 159 16.34 1.80 12.64
C ASP A 159 17.40 1.88 13.75
N GLY A 160 18.05 0.73 14.03
CA GLY A 160 19.11 0.52 15.00
C GLY A 160 18.77 0.93 16.45
N GLY A 161 17.54 0.64 16.89
CA GLY A 161 17.16 0.65 18.30
C GLY A 161 16.64 1.97 18.88
N GLN A 162 16.56 3.05 18.11
CA GLN A 162 15.84 4.26 18.53
C GLN A 162 14.41 4.31 17.98
N PHE A 163 14.22 3.75 16.79
CA PHE A 163 12.95 3.67 16.12
C PHE A 163 12.76 2.25 15.59
N THR A 164 11.58 1.69 15.81
CA THR A 164 11.19 0.46 15.13
C THR A 164 9.83 0.69 14.49
N ASP A 165 9.75 0.61 13.16
CA ASP A 165 8.50 0.71 12.40
C ASP A 165 7.99 -0.69 12.07
N TYR A 166 6.81 -0.99 12.55
CA TYR A 166 6.07 -2.20 12.29
C TYR A 166 4.92 -1.88 11.36
N GLY A 167 4.44 -2.88 10.65
CA GLY A 167 3.16 -2.73 10.00
C GLY A 167 2.63 -4.00 9.39
N TYR A 168 1.44 -3.86 8.83
CA TYR A 168 0.84 -4.90 8.02
C TYR A 168 0.09 -4.31 6.84
N ILE A 169 -0.14 -5.18 5.87
CA ILE A 169 -1.19 -5.04 4.88
C ILE A 169 -2.02 -6.32 4.87
N LEU A 170 -3.33 -6.16 4.94
CA LEU A 170 -4.31 -7.22 4.75
C LEU A 170 -4.93 -7.05 3.37
N ILE A 171 -4.83 -8.07 2.52
CA ILE A 171 -5.45 -8.13 1.21
C ILE A 171 -6.74 -8.95 1.33
N ALA A 172 -7.88 -8.35 1.00
CA ALA A 172 -9.18 -9.01 1.05
C ALA A 172 -9.45 -9.81 -0.24
N GLU A 173 -10.46 -10.70 -0.19
CA GLU A 173 -10.86 -11.52 -1.34
C GLU A 173 -11.36 -10.70 -2.55
N ASP A 174 -11.89 -9.50 -2.30
CA ASP A 174 -12.35 -8.58 -3.34
C ASP A 174 -11.22 -7.73 -3.95
N GLY A 175 -9.99 -7.89 -3.45
CA GLY A 175 -8.80 -7.16 -3.89
C GLY A 175 -8.64 -5.76 -3.27
N SER A 176 -9.52 -5.36 -2.35
CA SER A 176 -9.27 -4.23 -1.46
C SER A 176 -8.17 -4.59 -0.45
N ALA A 177 -7.54 -3.58 0.13
CA ALA A 177 -6.51 -3.79 1.13
C ALA A 177 -6.57 -2.76 2.26
N ILE A 178 -6.31 -3.24 3.48
CA ILE A 178 -6.12 -2.41 4.66
C ILE A 178 -4.63 -2.37 4.96
N ARG A 179 -4.05 -1.18 5.09
CA ARG A 179 -2.68 -1.02 5.61
C ARG A 179 -2.69 -0.28 6.94
N ARG A 180 -1.73 -0.63 7.79
CA ARG A 180 -1.42 0.13 9.00
C ARG A 180 0.05 0.00 9.34
N ASN A 181 0.63 1.08 9.85
CA ASN A 181 1.96 1.08 10.43
C ASN A 181 1.94 1.68 11.84
N TRP A 182 2.89 1.26 12.67
CA TRP A 182 3.09 1.79 14.02
C TRP A 182 4.55 1.66 14.38
N GLY A 183 5.00 2.43 15.36
CA GLY A 183 6.36 2.28 15.82
C GLY A 183 6.58 2.70 17.25
N ALA A 184 7.68 2.21 17.79
CA ALA A 184 8.23 2.68 19.05
C ALA A 184 9.25 3.78 18.74
N GLN A 185 9.18 4.92 19.44
CA GLN A 185 10.19 5.96 19.42
C GLN A 185 10.69 6.18 20.85
N ASP A 186 11.86 5.65 21.18
CA ASP A 186 12.41 5.70 22.56
C ASP A 186 11.41 5.15 23.61
N LEU A 187 10.63 6.04 24.25
CA LEU A 187 9.62 5.72 25.28
C LEU A 187 8.16 6.03 24.85
N SER A 188 7.94 6.40 23.60
CA SER A 188 6.61 6.59 23.04
C SER A 188 6.26 5.52 22.00
N TYR A 189 4.97 5.30 21.81
CA TYR A 189 4.44 4.53 20.69
C TYR A 189 3.53 5.40 19.87
N VAL A 190 3.72 5.34 18.55
CA VAL A 190 2.90 6.08 17.58
C VAL A 190 2.26 5.05 16.66
N VAL A 191 0.93 5.06 16.61
CA VAL A 191 0.16 4.19 15.74
C VAL A 191 -0.49 5.05 14.67
N SER A 192 -0.14 4.81 13.41
CA SER A 192 -0.71 5.55 12.29
C SER A 192 -2.17 5.13 12.06
N PRO A 193 -2.94 5.95 11.31
CA PRO A 193 -4.27 5.57 10.89
C PRO A 193 -4.25 4.24 10.12
N ALA A 194 -5.31 3.44 10.29
CA ALA A 194 -5.56 2.30 9.43
C ALA A 194 -6.29 2.78 8.17
N GLU A 195 -5.76 2.46 7.00
CA GLU A 195 -6.27 2.96 5.72
C GLU A 195 -6.76 1.80 4.85
N LEU A 196 -8.01 1.88 4.41
CA LEU A 196 -8.61 0.98 3.44
C LEU A 196 -8.53 1.61 2.05
N GLY A 197 -8.11 0.83 1.06
CA GLY A 197 -8.08 1.29 -0.32
C GLY A 197 -7.73 0.21 -1.32
N SER A 198 -7.25 0.64 -2.48
CA SER A 198 -6.90 -0.26 -3.58
C SER A 198 -5.38 -0.44 -3.69
N LEU A 199 -4.95 -1.68 -3.96
CA LEU A 199 -3.55 -1.96 -4.30
C LEU A 199 -3.15 -1.33 -5.63
N HIS A 200 -1.85 -1.07 -5.80
CA HIS A 200 -1.31 -0.76 -7.12
C HIS A 200 -1.60 -1.85 -8.16
N LEU A 201 -1.44 -1.48 -9.43
CA LEU A 201 -1.54 -2.43 -10.53
C LEU A 201 -0.40 -3.46 -10.42
N PRO A 202 -0.63 -4.74 -10.80
CA PRO A 202 0.39 -5.79 -10.73
C PRO A 202 1.74 -5.40 -11.35
N MET A 203 1.72 -4.66 -12.47
CA MET A 203 2.91 -4.18 -13.18
C MET A 203 3.85 -3.33 -12.31
N VAL A 204 3.32 -2.59 -11.33
CA VAL A 204 4.15 -1.81 -10.39
C VAL A 204 5.03 -2.74 -9.56
N TYR A 205 4.48 -3.87 -9.10
CA TYR A 205 5.23 -4.85 -8.31
C TYR A 205 6.15 -5.72 -9.17
N GLU A 206 5.80 -5.95 -10.45
CA GLU A 206 6.74 -6.54 -11.42
C GLU A 206 7.96 -5.64 -11.64
N ASP A 207 7.74 -4.33 -11.78
CA ASP A 207 8.82 -3.35 -11.88
C ASP A 207 9.65 -3.31 -10.60
N CYS A 208 9.03 -3.46 -9.42
CA CYS A 208 9.77 -3.60 -8.15
C CYS A 208 10.68 -4.85 -8.17
N LEU A 209 10.18 -6.00 -8.62
CA LEU A 209 10.93 -7.27 -8.59
C LEU A 209 12.23 -7.25 -9.40
N VAL A 210 12.29 -6.41 -10.44
CA VAL A 210 13.47 -6.31 -11.33
C VAL A 210 14.48 -5.24 -10.89
N LEU A 211 14.27 -4.57 -9.76
CA LEU A 211 15.26 -3.63 -9.21
C LEU A 211 16.53 -4.37 -8.77
N ASP A 212 17.70 -3.77 -8.97
CA ASP A 212 18.98 -4.42 -8.68
C ASP A 212 19.31 -4.45 -7.18
N MET A 213 18.82 -3.48 -6.41
CA MET A 213 19.11 -3.34 -4.98
C MET A 213 17.91 -3.79 -4.15
N ASP A 214 18.13 -4.70 -3.21
CA ASP A 214 17.06 -5.22 -2.34
C ASP A 214 16.39 -4.13 -1.49
N MET A 215 17.13 -3.07 -1.16
CA MET A 215 16.55 -1.92 -0.47
C MET A 215 15.61 -1.09 -1.36
N ASP A 216 15.94 -0.94 -2.65
CA ASP A 216 15.01 -0.29 -3.58
C ASP A 216 13.75 -1.15 -3.75
N LYS A 217 13.90 -2.47 -3.83
CA LYS A 217 12.77 -3.42 -3.83
C LYS A 217 11.91 -3.29 -2.56
N TYR A 218 12.54 -3.20 -1.40
CA TYR A 218 11.87 -3.06 -0.11
C TYR A 218 11.05 -1.76 -0.03
N PHE A 219 11.66 -0.62 -0.37
CA PHE A 219 10.93 0.66 -0.39
C PHE A 219 9.83 0.69 -1.45
N CYS A 220 10.01 -0.02 -2.57
CA CYS A 220 8.97 -0.23 -3.57
C CYS A 220 7.80 -1.06 -3.01
N ALA A 221 8.09 -2.16 -2.30
CA ALA A 221 7.09 -3.02 -1.67
C ALA A 221 6.25 -2.26 -0.62
N LYS A 222 6.84 -1.34 0.15
CA LYS A 222 6.13 -0.52 1.15
C LYS A 222 5.13 0.48 0.55
N GLN A 223 5.16 0.73 -0.76
CA GLN A 223 4.17 1.55 -1.47
C GLN A 223 2.96 0.68 -1.87
N HIS A 224 2.19 0.30 -0.85
CA HIS A 224 1.12 -0.68 -0.98
C HIS A 224 -0.13 -0.18 -1.74
N LEU A 225 -0.66 0.98 -1.34
CA LEU A 225 -1.95 1.48 -1.80
C LEU A 225 -1.80 2.53 -2.90
N ALA A 226 -2.51 2.35 -4.00
CA ALA A 226 -2.63 3.32 -5.07
C ALA A 226 -3.65 4.43 -4.76
N SER A 227 -4.68 4.09 -3.98
CA SER A 227 -5.66 5.03 -3.44
C SER A 227 -5.99 4.66 -2.00
N VAL A 228 -6.34 5.68 -1.22
CA VAL A 228 -6.99 5.52 0.08
C VAL A 228 -8.43 5.95 -0.10
N ASP A 229 -9.35 5.02 0.14
CA ASP A 229 -10.78 5.25 -0.03
C ASP A 229 -11.41 5.65 1.31
N LEU A 230 -10.89 5.09 2.41
CA LEU A 230 -11.40 5.31 3.76
C LEU A 230 -10.30 5.17 4.82
N VAL A 231 -10.42 5.94 5.91
CA VAL A 231 -9.66 5.73 7.14
C VAL A 231 -10.54 4.95 8.12
N CYS A 232 -10.08 3.77 8.51
CA CYS A 232 -10.79 2.84 9.39
C CYS A 232 -10.63 3.19 10.87
N ASP A 233 -9.44 3.65 11.25
CA ASP A 233 -9.05 4.01 12.61
C ASP A 233 -8.07 5.19 12.50
N GLU A 234 -8.25 6.25 13.30
CA GLU A 234 -7.45 7.47 13.18
C GLU A 234 -6.03 7.35 13.76
N GLY A 235 -5.68 6.23 14.39
CA GLY A 235 -4.42 6.08 15.10
C GLY A 235 -4.46 6.66 16.50
N TRP A 236 -3.38 6.41 17.25
CA TRP A 236 -3.19 6.93 18.60
C TRP A 236 -1.72 7.09 18.91
N GLU A 237 -1.43 7.93 19.90
CA GLU A 237 -0.09 8.21 20.36
C GLU A 237 -0.03 8.03 21.87
N TYR A 238 0.96 7.27 22.34
CA TYR A 238 1.19 7.01 23.76
C TYR A 238 2.58 7.50 24.15
N THR A 239 2.67 8.35 25.18
CA THR A 239 3.93 8.84 25.72
C THR A 239 4.02 8.47 27.19
N SER A 240 5.02 7.69 27.61
CA SER A 240 5.22 7.42 29.05
C SER A 240 5.59 8.72 29.78
N ILE A 241 4.85 9.06 30.84
CA ILE A 241 5.09 10.24 31.70
C ILE A 241 6.20 9.96 32.72
#